data_AF-A0AAU3K6V9-F1
#
_entry.id   AF-A0AAU3K6V9-F1
#
_cell.length_a   1.000
_cell.length_b   1.000
_cell.length_c   1.000
_cell.angle_alpha   90.00
_cell.angle_beta   90.00
_cell.angle_gamma   90.00
#
_symmetry.space_group_name_H-M   'P 1'
#
loop_
_entity.id
_entity.type
_entity.pdbx_description
1 polymer ?
#
loop_
_entity_poly.entity_id
_entity_poly.type
_entity_poly.pdbx_seq_one_letter_code
_entity_poly.pdbx_strand_id
1 'polypeptide(L)'
;MTNHSETHQVTLRTPAELADALPYLLGYHPEDSIVLVALHDRDGRGRFGGRARLGIPANPEDWPAVAQQLTHGLVTGSERRGARPESMVVYLCQEPAAGEARLQVRERLRPLAQLLRTECGLLDVPVVEALCIADNRFWSYCCVTPECCPDDGVPMGLPGTSVLAAAATYAGLQVRGTLGELRARFHPWETAAALEQERVLDTANARLVPRILDDVSRADVAEETLRQARRVMSRFADAPAASGTLSADLRDDELLAHDEAATLILGLQDRTTRDRAAEWMEGDEATPALRLWRALARRCVGPYREHAAAPLTLAGWVAWSTGDELEAREALAMALGADPGYLFARLLHQACNEGLDPESIRRCLRAERGGRVRPADGRSGTMPDSERIGAGEAYEDTGSGWGEYLEGFEAADGFEATSGAECAEGTDSHGLPVAGTEPTPPRDGVPGAPSCSTSISGATRALESATRRRRRVGPADGAETHPRARRAGGSRPQPLGKPVVRRHGGPGTGEAAPRGHRARGDDG
;
A
#
# COMPACT_ATOMS: atom_id res chain seq x y z
N MET A 1 24.12 -41.45 -2.32
CA MET A 1 23.94 -40.58 -3.52
C MET A 1 23.15 -39.37 -3.06
N THR A 2 23.83 -38.27 -2.76
CA THR A 2 23.21 -37.02 -2.34
C THR A 2 22.91 -36.18 -3.58
N ASN A 3 21.63 -36.00 -3.90
CA ASN A 3 21.20 -35.11 -4.99
C ASN A 3 21.79 -33.72 -4.74
N HIS A 4 22.75 -33.33 -5.56
CA HIS A 4 23.12 -31.94 -5.69
C HIS A 4 21.97 -31.28 -6.44
N SER A 5 21.10 -30.57 -5.71
CA SER A 5 20.24 -29.57 -6.34
C SER A 5 21.18 -28.55 -6.98
N GLU A 6 21.32 -28.58 -8.30
CA GLU A 6 22.15 -27.63 -9.03
C GLU A 6 21.61 -26.22 -8.78
N THR A 7 22.20 -25.50 -7.84
CA THR A 7 21.88 -24.09 -7.62
C THR A 7 22.34 -23.33 -8.86
N HIS A 8 21.42 -23.01 -9.77
CA HIS A 8 21.73 -22.20 -10.94
C HIS A 8 22.15 -20.80 -10.48
N GLN A 9 23.46 -20.52 -10.58
CA GLN A 9 24.05 -19.25 -10.17
C GLN A 9 24.20 -18.34 -11.37
N VAL A 10 23.29 -17.36 -11.50
CA VAL A 10 23.45 -16.27 -12.46
C VAL A 10 24.49 -15.30 -11.92
N THR A 11 25.53 -15.00 -12.71
CA THR A 11 26.54 -13.99 -12.36
C THR A 11 26.29 -12.74 -13.21
N LEU A 12 26.06 -11.61 -12.56
CA LEU A 12 25.92 -10.31 -13.23
C LEU A 12 27.29 -9.62 -13.26
N ARG A 13 27.63 -9.03 -14.41
CA ARG A 13 28.97 -8.45 -14.69
C ARG A 13 28.92 -7.03 -15.23
N THR A 14 27.76 -6.55 -15.64
CA THR A 14 27.59 -5.23 -16.26
C THR A 14 26.51 -4.41 -15.55
N PRO A 15 26.57 -3.06 -15.61
CA PRO A 15 25.51 -2.20 -15.10
C PRO A 15 24.14 -2.46 -15.73
N ALA A 16 24.12 -2.88 -17.01
CA ALA A 16 22.90 -3.29 -17.71
C ALA A 16 22.27 -4.56 -17.11
N GLU A 17 23.10 -5.57 -16.81
CA GLU A 17 22.66 -6.78 -16.11
C GLU A 17 22.20 -6.49 -14.67
N LEU A 18 22.83 -5.54 -13.97
CA LEU A 18 22.38 -5.09 -12.65
C LEU A 18 21.01 -4.38 -12.72
N ALA A 19 20.79 -3.53 -13.73
CA ALA A 19 19.52 -2.83 -13.94
C ALA A 19 18.37 -3.81 -14.25
N ASP A 20 18.58 -4.70 -15.23
CA ASP A 20 17.62 -5.73 -15.63
C ASP A 20 17.34 -6.75 -14.51
N ALA A 21 18.28 -6.95 -13.59
CA ALA A 21 18.08 -7.85 -12.45
C ALA A 21 17.11 -7.33 -11.39
N LEU A 22 16.95 -6.02 -11.25
CA LEU A 22 16.24 -5.41 -10.13
C LEU A 22 14.81 -5.94 -9.93
N PRO A 23 13.97 -6.12 -10.98
CA PRO A 23 12.62 -6.63 -10.80
C PRO A 23 12.58 -8.09 -10.29
N TYR A 24 13.54 -8.92 -10.69
CA TYR A 24 13.66 -10.31 -10.22
C TYR A 24 14.22 -10.39 -8.78
N LEU A 25 15.03 -9.39 -8.38
CA LEU A 25 15.50 -9.24 -6.99
C LEU A 25 14.39 -8.76 -6.03
N LEU A 26 13.32 -8.14 -6.54
CA LEU A 26 12.21 -7.62 -5.72
C LEU A 26 10.91 -8.43 -5.87
N GLY A 27 10.72 -9.15 -6.98
CA GLY A 27 9.47 -9.82 -7.33
C GLY A 27 8.45 -8.90 -8.01
N TYR A 28 8.81 -7.66 -8.35
CA TYR A 28 7.95 -6.65 -8.99
C TYR A 28 8.81 -5.56 -9.63
N HIS A 29 8.21 -4.72 -10.50
CA HIS A 29 8.91 -3.58 -11.09
C HIS A 29 8.83 -2.35 -10.16
N PRO A 30 9.95 -1.86 -9.59
CA PRO A 30 9.93 -0.72 -8.68
C PRO A 30 9.77 0.60 -9.42
N GLU A 31 8.88 1.45 -8.89
CA GLU A 31 8.66 2.84 -9.31
C GLU A 31 8.80 3.76 -8.10
N ASP A 32 9.18 5.01 -8.33
CA ASP A 32 9.41 6.06 -7.32
C ASP A 32 10.09 5.54 -6.04
N SER A 33 11.17 4.77 -6.20
CA SER A 33 11.78 3.99 -5.11
C SER A 33 13.30 4.08 -5.08
N ILE A 34 13.82 4.20 -3.86
CA ILE A 34 15.23 3.95 -3.51
C ILE A 34 15.34 2.46 -3.18
N VAL A 35 16.32 1.77 -3.76
CA VAL A 35 16.65 0.38 -3.40
C VAL A 35 18.14 0.26 -3.14
N LEU A 36 18.49 -0.22 -1.95
CA LEU A 36 19.84 -0.62 -1.58
C LEU A 36 19.92 -2.14 -1.56
N VAL A 37 20.95 -2.69 -2.21
CA VAL A 37 21.23 -4.12 -2.18
C VAL A 37 22.64 -4.34 -1.65
N ALA A 38 22.72 -5.05 -0.53
CA ALA A 38 23.97 -5.47 0.09
C ALA A 38 24.67 -6.53 -0.76
N LEU A 39 25.99 -6.41 -0.89
CA LEU A 39 26.87 -7.41 -1.44
C LEU A 39 27.81 -7.94 -0.35
N HIS A 40 27.92 -9.26 -0.26
CA HIS A 40 28.91 -9.95 0.57
C HIS A 40 29.82 -10.76 -0.34
N ASP A 41 31.13 -10.73 -0.12
CA ASP A 41 32.05 -11.57 -0.87
C ASP A 41 32.01 -13.01 -0.35
N ARG A 42 31.89 -13.97 -1.27
CA ARG A 42 32.35 -15.33 -1.05
C ARG A 42 33.17 -15.75 -2.26
N ASP A 43 34.45 -16.03 -2.01
CA ASP A 43 35.42 -16.54 -2.98
C ASP A 43 35.78 -15.55 -4.13
N GLY A 44 35.85 -14.24 -3.82
CA GLY A 44 36.17 -13.18 -4.79
C GLY A 44 35.01 -12.81 -5.71
N ARG A 45 33.77 -13.05 -5.27
CA ARG A 45 32.52 -12.82 -5.99
C ARG A 45 31.45 -12.29 -5.04
N GLY A 46 31.12 -11.01 -5.21
CA GLY A 46 29.99 -10.39 -4.51
C GLY A 46 28.67 -11.12 -4.81
N ARG A 47 28.01 -11.59 -3.75
CA ARG A 47 26.66 -12.16 -3.78
C ARG A 47 25.67 -11.18 -3.16
N PHE A 48 24.50 -11.04 -3.78
CA PHE A 48 23.39 -10.29 -3.20
C PHE A 48 22.96 -10.89 -1.86
N GLY A 49 22.86 -10.03 -0.85
CA GLY A 49 22.41 -10.34 0.50
C GLY A 49 21.11 -9.58 0.85
N GLY A 50 21.17 -8.81 1.94
CA GLY A 50 20.06 -7.97 2.37
C GLY A 50 19.63 -6.94 1.31
N ARG A 51 18.34 -6.60 1.31
CA ARG A 51 17.75 -5.54 0.48
C ARG A 51 17.02 -4.57 1.39
N ALA A 52 17.14 -3.28 1.15
CA ALA A 52 16.32 -2.24 1.76
C ALA A 52 15.68 -1.39 0.67
N ARG A 53 14.40 -1.03 0.83
CA ARG A 53 13.64 -0.25 -0.15
C ARG A 53 12.76 0.77 0.55
N LEU A 54 12.69 1.98 0.00
CA LEU A 54 11.75 3.03 0.41
C LEU A 54 11.22 3.73 -0.85
N GLY A 55 10.08 4.42 -0.73
CA GLY A 55 9.72 5.43 -1.73
C GLY A 55 10.70 6.61 -1.74
N ILE A 56 10.90 7.26 -2.87
CA ILE A 56 11.68 8.50 -2.95
C ILE A 56 10.85 9.63 -2.29
N PRO A 57 11.36 10.33 -1.27
CA PRO A 57 10.62 11.43 -0.65
C PRO A 57 10.42 12.58 -1.63
N ALA A 58 9.20 13.14 -1.65
CA ALA A 58 8.85 14.24 -2.54
C ALA A 58 9.57 15.56 -2.20
N ASN A 59 9.92 15.77 -0.93
CA ASN A 59 10.74 16.90 -0.49
C ASN A 59 12.23 16.52 -0.46
N PRO A 60 13.12 17.21 -1.21
CA PRO A 60 14.56 16.99 -1.15
C PRO A 60 15.20 17.22 0.23
N GLU A 61 14.55 17.97 1.11
CA GLU A 61 15.04 18.21 2.48
C GLU A 61 15.05 16.93 3.35
N ASP A 62 14.18 15.95 3.04
CA ASP A 62 14.11 14.66 3.75
C ASP A 62 15.20 13.67 3.29
N TRP A 63 15.84 13.93 2.13
CA TRP A 63 16.77 13.00 1.49
C TRP A 63 18.00 12.63 2.34
N PRO A 64 18.65 13.54 3.11
CA PRO A 64 19.78 13.17 3.97
C PRO A 64 19.37 12.19 5.07
N ALA A 65 18.26 12.45 5.77
CA ALA A 65 17.75 11.59 6.84
C ALA A 65 17.38 10.20 6.31
N VAL A 66 16.71 10.15 5.14
CA VAL A 66 16.34 8.91 4.47
C VAL A 66 17.57 8.12 3.99
N ALA A 67 18.57 8.80 3.41
CA ALA A 67 19.81 8.16 2.98
C ALA A 67 20.57 7.54 4.16
N GLN A 68 20.67 8.28 5.27
CA GLN A 68 21.28 7.80 6.51
C GLN A 68 20.52 6.57 7.05
N GLN A 69 19.21 6.69 7.27
CA GLN A 69 18.38 5.64 7.86
C GLN A 69 18.37 4.34 7.04
N LEU A 70 18.20 4.42 5.71
CA LEU A 70 18.23 3.25 4.83
C LEU A 70 19.57 2.52 4.89
N THR A 71 20.66 3.27 4.84
CA THR A 71 22.02 2.72 4.82
C THR A 71 22.36 2.07 6.16
N HIS A 72 22.18 2.79 7.27
CA HIS A 72 22.43 2.29 8.61
C HIS A 72 21.56 1.08 8.95
N GLY A 73 20.27 1.10 8.57
CA GLY A 73 19.33 -0.01 8.75
C GLY A 73 19.75 -1.27 7.98
N LEU A 74 20.22 -1.12 6.74
CA LEU A 74 20.67 -2.26 5.94
C LEU A 74 21.99 -2.86 6.46
N VAL A 75 22.96 -2.04 6.87
CA VAL A 75 24.22 -2.51 7.47
C VAL A 75 23.92 -3.24 8.79
N THR A 76 23.28 -2.56 9.74
CA THR A 76 22.93 -3.11 11.07
C THR A 76 22.10 -4.38 10.95
N GLY A 77 21.10 -4.39 10.07
CA GLY A 77 20.26 -5.56 9.84
C GLY A 77 21.03 -6.75 9.25
N SER A 78 22.08 -6.50 8.47
CA SER A 78 22.91 -7.57 7.87
C SER A 78 23.94 -8.10 8.84
N GLU A 79 24.54 -7.24 9.67
CA GLU A 79 25.39 -7.64 10.80
C GLU A 79 24.62 -8.55 11.78
N ARG A 80 23.36 -8.20 12.13
CA ARG A 80 22.47 -9.06 12.92
C ARG A 80 22.18 -10.42 12.28
N ARG A 81 22.27 -10.53 10.95
CA ARG A 81 22.13 -11.78 10.17
C ARG A 81 23.47 -12.51 9.97
N GLY A 82 24.55 -12.05 10.58
CA GLY A 82 25.82 -12.75 10.70
C GLY A 82 26.97 -12.23 9.82
N ALA A 83 26.75 -11.23 8.96
CA ALA A 83 27.83 -10.63 8.16
C ALA A 83 27.55 -9.17 7.81
N ARG A 84 28.53 -8.29 8.03
CA ARG A 84 28.52 -6.92 7.47
C ARG A 84 28.58 -7.01 5.93
N PRO A 85 27.89 -6.15 5.18
CA PRO A 85 28.09 -6.04 3.74
C PRO A 85 29.46 -5.41 3.46
N GLU A 86 30.10 -5.86 2.38
CA GLU A 86 31.42 -5.36 1.94
C GLU A 86 31.28 -4.31 0.84
N SER A 87 30.16 -4.31 0.14
CA SER A 87 29.79 -3.27 -0.82
C SER A 87 28.28 -3.19 -0.98
N MET A 88 27.79 -2.15 -1.67
CA MET A 88 26.38 -2.02 -2.04
C MET A 88 26.19 -1.69 -3.51
N VAL A 89 25.01 -2.05 -4.03
CA VAL A 89 24.43 -1.48 -5.25
C VAL A 89 23.28 -0.56 -4.86
N VAL A 90 23.27 0.66 -5.41
CA VAL A 90 22.19 1.64 -5.26
C VAL A 90 21.36 1.67 -6.53
N TYR A 91 20.04 1.65 -6.39
CA TYR A 91 19.10 1.89 -7.49
C TYR A 91 18.15 3.02 -7.10
N LEU A 92 17.96 3.96 -8.00
CA LEU A 92 16.96 5.04 -7.93
C LEU A 92 16.02 4.89 -9.12
N CYS A 93 14.81 4.42 -8.86
CA CYS A 93 13.80 4.15 -9.88
C CYS A 93 12.74 5.24 -9.82
N GLN A 94 12.53 5.96 -10.93
CA GLN A 94 11.50 7.00 -11.02
C GLN A 94 11.08 7.18 -12.47
N GLU A 95 9.79 7.10 -12.74
CA GLU A 95 9.27 7.39 -14.06
C GLU A 95 9.20 8.91 -14.31
N PRO A 96 9.47 9.40 -15.53
CA PRO A 96 9.36 10.81 -15.85
C PRO A 96 7.89 11.24 -15.81
N ALA A 97 7.63 12.43 -15.27
CA ALA A 97 6.30 13.03 -15.35
C ALA A 97 5.87 13.27 -16.82
N ALA A 98 4.58 13.45 -17.07
CA ALA A 98 4.06 13.65 -18.42
C ALA A 98 4.69 14.89 -19.11
N GLY A 99 5.58 14.65 -20.09
CA GLY A 99 6.34 15.69 -20.79
C GLY A 99 7.69 16.05 -20.17
N GLU A 100 8.08 15.41 -19.06
CA GLU A 100 9.42 15.52 -18.48
C GLU A 100 10.45 14.76 -19.33
N ALA A 101 11.64 15.34 -19.50
CA ALA A 101 12.74 14.65 -20.17
C ALA A 101 13.47 13.70 -19.21
N ARG A 102 13.80 12.48 -19.64
CA ARG A 102 14.44 11.47 -18.77
C ARG A 102 15.73 11.96 -18.09
N LEU A 103 16.51 12.80 -18.79
CA LEU A 103 17.70 13.43 -18.24
C LEU A 103 17.39 14.32 -17.01
N GLN A 104 16.23 14.97 -16.97
CA GLN A 104 15.80 15.80 -15.83
C GLN A 104 15.58 14.93 -14.58
N VAL A 105 15.05 13.71 -14.73
CA VAL A 105 14.94 12.73 -13.64
C VAL A 105 16.33 12.35 -13.10
N ARG A 106 17.26 12.01 -14.00
CA ARG A 106 18.66 11.70 -13.65
C ARG A 106 19.35 12.85 -12.90
N GLU A 107 19.21 14.08 -13.37
CA GLU A 107 19.82 15.24 -12.72
C GLU A 107 19.13 15.58 -11.39
N ARG A 108 17.79 15.46 -11.31
CA ARG A 108 17.02 15.61 -10.06
C ARG A 108 17.50 14.64 -8.98
N LEU A 109 17.74 13.37 -9.34
CA LEU A 109 18.12 12.31 -8.40
C LEU A 109 19.63 12.22 -8.13
N ARG A 110 20.46 12.99 -8.85
CA ARG A 110 21.93 13.03 -8.65
C ARG A 110 22.36 13.36 -7.21
N PRO A 111 21.76 14.34 -6.49
CA PRO A 111 22.13 14.62 -5.11
C PRO A 111 21.82 13.47 -4.16
N LEU A 112 20.66 12.80 -4.34
CA LEU A 112 20.28 11.62 -3.56
C LEU A 112 21.23 10.44 -3.78
N ALA A 113 21.63 10.20 -5.03
CA ALA A 113 22.66 9.19 -5.34
C ALA A 113 23.98 9.50 -4.64
N GLN A 114 24.40 10.77 -4.60
CA GLN A 114 25.62 11.18 -3.91
C GLN A 114 25.51 11.05 -2.39
N LEU A 115 24.37 11.42 -1.78
CA LEU A 115 24.12 11.22 -0.35
C LEU A 115 24.23 9.74 0.03
N LEU A 116 23.52 8.85 -0.68
CA LEU A 116 23.57 7.40 -0.42
C LEU A 116 25.00 6.86 -0.55
N ARG A 117 25.77 7.28 -1.55
CA ARG A 117 27.19 6.89 -1.70
C ARG A 117 28.05 7.38 -0.54
N THR A 118 27.83 8.60 -0.05
CA THR A 118 28.57 9.18 1.07
C THR A 118 28.23 8.47 2.38
N GLU A 119 26.95 8.24 2.69
CA GLU A 119 26.51 7.48 3.87
C GLU A 119 27.06 6.04 3.87
N CYS A 120 27.01 5.36 2.72
CA CYS A 120 27.62 4.04 2.56
C CYS A 120 29.14 4.07 2.83
N GLY A 121 29.82 5.11 2.33
CA GLY A 121 31.25 5.31 2.55
C GLY A 121 31.63 5.65 3.99
N LEU A 122 30.80 6.39 4.73
CA LEU A 122 30.98 6.65 6.16
C LEU A 122 30.89 5.37 7.01
N LEU A 123 30.24 4.33 6.50
CA LEU A 123 30.17 3.00 7.10
C LEU A 123 31.16 2.01 6.47
N ASP A 124 32.19 2.45 5.75
CA ASP A 124 33.18 1.59 5.07
C ASP A 124 32.57 0.53 4.12
N VAL A 125 31.35 0.75 3.61
CA VAL A 125 30.67 -0.15 2.66
C VAL A 125 30.60 0.52 1.28
N PRO A 126 31.65 0.48 0.44
CA PRO A 126 31.66 1.20 -0.83
C PRO A 126 30.50 0.81 -1.76
N VAL A 127 29.88 1.81 -2.38
CA VAL A 127 28.91 1.61 -3.46
C VAL A 127 29.67 1.28 -4.75
N VAL A 128 29.54 0.04 -5.24
CA VAL A 128 30.19 -0.40 -6.49
C VAL A 128 29.48 0.16 -7.72
N GLU A 129 28.15 0.27 -7.67
CA GLU A 129 27.33 0.82 -8.75
C GLU A 129 26.12 1.55 -8.19
N ALA A 130 25.79 2.69 -8.80
CA ALA A 130 24.65 3.53 -8.44
C ALA A 130 23.87 3.90 -9.71
N LEU A 131 22.69 3.31 -9.88
CA LEU A 131 21.90 3.41 -11.11
C LEU A 131 20.69 4.32 -10.95
N CYS A 132 20.47 5.21 -11.91
CA CYS A 132 19.16 5.80 -12.18
C CYS A 132 18.42 4.91 -13.18
N ILE A 133 17.16 4.59 -12.94
CA ILE A 133 16.28 3.85 -13.85
C ILE A 133 14.99 4.66 -14.08
N ALA A 134 14.66 4.91 -15.35
CA ALA A 134 13.48 5.67 -15.78
C ALA A 134 13.08 5.27 -17.21
N ASP A 135 11.79 5.03 -17.48
CA ASP A 135 11.21 4.72 -18.80
C ASP A 135 11.97 3.62 -19.57
N ASN A 136 12.15 2.47 -18.92
CA ASN A 136 12.92 1.31 -19.40
C ASN A 136 14.36 1.65 -19.85
N ARG A 137 14.99 2.67 -19.26
CA ARG A 137 16.39 3.05 -19.48
C ARG A 137 17.14 3.22 -18.18
N PHE A 138 18.47 3.15 -18.26
CA PHE A 138 19.34 3.37 -17.12
C PHE A 138 20.54 4.29 -17.41
N TRP A 139 21.06 4.88 -16.34
CA TRP A 139 22.33 5.61 -16.28
C TRP A 139 23.09 5.17 -15.04
N SER A 140 24.42 5.10 -15.13
CA SER A 140 25.29 4.97 -13.96
C SER A 140 25.74 6.34 -13.45
N TYR A 141 25.69 6.54 -12.14
CA TYR A 141 26.34 7.66 -11.43
C TYR A 141 27.80 7.32 -11.03
N CYS A 142 28.23 6.05 -11.12
CA CYS A 142 29.65 5.68 -11.04
C CYS A 142 30.42 5.99 -12.34
N CYS A 143 29.74 5.99 -13.48
CA CYS A 143 30.39 6.11 -14.78
C CYS A 143 30.93 7.52 -15.04
N VAL A 144 32.24 7.60 -15.31
CA VAL A 144 32.95 8.84 -15.67
C VAL A 144 33.10 9.04 -17.18
N THR A 145 32.68 8.07 -18.00
CA THR A 145 32.86 8.06 -19.46
C THR A 145 31.57 8.53 -20.16
N PRO A 146 31.54 9.72 -20.81
CA PRO A 146 30.33 10.26 -21.42
C PRO A 146 29.70 9.33 -22.48
N GLU A 147 30.54 8.68 -23.28
CA GLU A 147 30.14 7.74 -24.34
C GLU A 147 29.40 6.49 -23.80
N CYS A 148 29.62 6.14 -22.53
CA CYS A 148 29.01 4.98 -21.88
C CYS A 148 27.63 5.28 -21.25
N CYS A 149 27.31 6.56 -21.05
CA CYS A 149 26.05 7.01 -20.43
C CYS A 149 25.49 8.20 -21.21
N PRO A 150 24.91 7.97 -22.42
CA PRO A 150 24.31 9.01 -23.22
C PRO A 150 23.15 9.70 -22.49
N ASP A 151 22.87 10.96 -22.86
CA ASP A 151 21.83 11.77 -22.20
C ASP A 151 20.43 11.13 -22.26
N ASP A 152 20.10 10.48 -23.39
CA ASP A 152 18.86 9.71 -23.55
C ASP A 152 18.78 8.42 -22.72
N GLY A 153 19.90 7.98 -22.13
CA GLY A 153 20.01 6.76 -21.33
C GLY A 153 20.20 5.48 -22.15
N VAL A 154 20.85 4.49 -21.54
CA VAL A 154 21.05 3.17 -22.16
C VAL A 154 19.72 2.40 -22.08
N PRO A 155 19.19 1.88 -23.20
CA PRO A 155 17.96 1.09 -23.17
C PRO A 155 18.20 -0.23 -22.42
N MET A 156 17.29 -0.57 -21.51
CA MET A 156 17.23 -1.92 -20.95
C MET A 156 16.67 -2.89 -22.00
N GLY A 157 16.85 -4.19 -21.76
CA GLY A 157 16.25 -5.23 -22.59
C GLY A 157 14.72 -5.14 -22.58
N LEU A 158 14.07 -5.89 -23.48
CA LEU A 158 12.63 -6.12 -23.34
C LEU A 158 12.40 -6.96 -22.07
N PRO A 159 11.49 -6.55 -21.16
CA PRO A 159 11.17 -7.31 -19.96
C PRO A 159 10.88 -8.78 -20.28
N GLY A 160 11.47 -9.69 -19.50
CA GLY A 160 11.33 -11.13 -19.71
C GLY A 160 12.33 -11.78 -20.68
N THR A 161 13.18 -11.03 -21.38
CA THR A 161 14.05 -11.60 -22.44
C THR A 161 15.48 -11.95 -22.00
N SER A 162 15.90 -11.62 -20.77
CA SER A 162 17.26 -11.83 -20.29
C SER A 162 17.53 -13.24 -19.75
N VAL A 163 18.82 -13.58 -19.58
CA VAL A 163 19.24 -14.84 -18.94
C VAL A 163 18.72 -14.93 -17.51
N LEU A 164 18.68 -13.81 -16.78
CA LEU A 164 18.13 -13.78 -15.43
C LEU A 164 16.60 -13.92 -15.44
N ALA A 165 15.90 -13.32 -16.41
CA ALA A 165 14.47 -13.53 -16.57
C ALA A 165 14.11 -15.00 -16.81
N ALA A 166 14.87 -15.67 -17.69
CA ALA A 166 14.71 -17.10 -17.94
C ALA A 166 15.01 -17.95 -16.69
N ALA A 167 16.09 -17.64 -15.97
CA ALA A 167 16.46 -18.33 -14.73
C ALA A 167 15.44 -18.11 -13.59
N ALA A 168 14.92 -16.89 -13.45
CA ALA A 168 13.89 -16.54 -12.49
C ALA A 168 12.57 -17.27 -12.80
N THR A 169 12.15 -17.27 -14.06
CA THR A 169 10.97 -18.02 -14.53
C THR A 169 11.13 -19.53 -14.26
N TYR A 170 12.30 -20.10 -14.53
CA TYR A 170 12.60 -21.50 -14.23
C TYR A 170 12.58 -21.79 -12.72
N ALA A 171 13.02 -20.85 -11.89
CA ALA A 171 12.93 -20.91 -10.43
C ALA A 171 11.52 -20.62 -9.87
N GLY A 172 10.51 -20.38 -10.73
CA GLY A 172 9.14 -20.08 -10.33
C GLY A 172 8.90 -18.65 -9.81
N LEU A 173 9.90 -17.76 -9.92
CA LEU A 173 9.75 -16.35 -9.58
C LEU A 173 8.88 -15.65 -10.62
N GLN A 174 7.69 -15.21 -10.21
CA GLN A 174 6.84 -14.34 -11.02
C GLN A 174 7.07 -12.88 -10.63
N VAL A 175 7.70 -12.12 -11.51
CA VAL A 175 7.75 -10.66 -11.37
C VAL A 175 6.36 -10.12 -11.64
N ARG A 176 5.76 -9.51 -10.62
CA ARG A 176 4.48 -8.79 -10.73
C ARG A 176 4.67 -7.53 -11.59
N GLY A 177 3.55 -6.91 -11.95
CA GLY A 177 3.53 -5.63 -12.67
C GLY A 177 4.17 -4.50 -11.86
N THR A 178 3.82 -3.26 -12.20
CA THR A 178 4.40 -2.12 -11.49
C THR A 178 3.69 -1.84 -10.17
N LEU A 179 4.34 -1.09 -9.27
CA LEU A 179 3.71 -0.68 -8.01
C LEU A 179 2.54 0.28 -8.24
N GLY A 180 2.63 1.15 -9.24
CA GLY A 180 1.55 2.01 -9.71
C GLY A 180 0.35 1.20 -10.18
N GLU A 181 0.57 0.13 -10.96
CA GLU A 181 -0.50 -0.80 -11.37
C GLU A 181 -1.16 -1.48 -10.16
N LEU A 182 -0.40 -1.81 -9.11
CA LEU A 182 -0.92 -2.41 -7.88
C LEU A 182 -1.72 -1.40 -7.03
N ARG A 183 -1.19 -0.18 -6.84
CA ARG A 183 -1.86 0.92 -6.12
C ARG A 183 -3.11 1.41 -6.84
N ALA A 184 -3.12 1.42 -8.18
CA ALA A 184 -4.28 1.79 -9.00
C ALA A 184 -5.53 0.94 -8.69
N ARG A 185 -5.35 -0.30 -8.20
CA ARG A 185 -6.43 -1.19 -7.79
C ARG A 185 -7.15 -0.72 -6.53
N PHE A 186 -6.52 0.15 -5.74
CA PHE A 186 -6.99 0.68 -4.47
C PHE A 186 -7.37 2.16 -4.52
N HIS A 187 -6.86 2.93 -5.49
CA HIS A 187 -7.10 4.36 -5.58
C HIS A 187 -8.60 4.70 -5.72
N PRO A 188 -9.13 5.64 -4.93
CA PRO A 188 -10.50 6.12 -5.05
C PRO A 188 -10.82 6.62 -6.46
N TRP A 189 -12.04 6.38 -6.95
CA TRP A 189 -12.48 6.85 -8.25
C TRP A 189 -12.39 8.38 -8.36
N GLU A 190 -11.84 8.84 -9.48
CA GLU A 190 -11.81 10.26 -9.87
C GLU A 190 -12.73 10.53 -11.08
N THR A 191 -13.58 9.56 -11.40
CA THR A 191 -14.54 9.61 -12.52
C THR A 191 -15.85 10.27 -12.11
N ALA A 192 -16.74 10.53 -13.07
CA ALA A 192 -18.08 11.08 -12.79
C ALA A 192 -18.92 10.22 -11.83
N ALA A 193 -18.65 8.91 -11.73
CA ALA A 193 -19.33 8.01 -10.79
C ALA A 193 -19.00 8.32 -9.33
N ALA A 194 -17.84 8.93 -9.04
CA ALA A 194 -17.48 9.37 -7.69
C ALA A 194 -18.51 10.36 -7.12
N LEU A 195 -19.07 11.25 -7.94
CA LEU A 195 -20.10 12.20 -7.51
C LEU A 195 -21.46 11.54 -7.21
N GLU A 196 -21.72 10.37 -7.77
CA GLU A 196 -22.91 9.58 -7.43
C GLU A 196 -22.68 8.82 -6.13
N GLN A 197 -21.54 8.13 -6.02
CA GLN A 197 -21.12 7.44 -4.79
C GLN A 197 -21.06 8.38 -3.58
N GLU A 198 -20.56 9.62 -3.73
CA GLU A 198 -20.51 10.63 -2.67
C GLU A 198 -21.90 11.00 -2.15
N ARG A 199 -22.91 11.16 -3.02
CA ARG A 199 -24.30 11.44 -2.61
C ARG A 199 -24.94 10.27 -1.88
N VAL A 200 -24.62 9.05 -2.28
CA VAL A 200 -25.10 7.84 -1.63
C VAL A 200 -24.42 7.63 -0.28
N LEU A 201 -23.13 7.95 -0.17
CA LEU A 201 -22.40 8.04 1.10
C LEU A 201 -23.02 9.10 2.03
N ASP A 202 -23.27 10.33 1.59
CA ASP A 202 -23.95 11.37 2.37
C ASP A 202 -25.30 10.88 2.93
N THR A 203 -26.09 10.20 2.09
CA THR A 203 -27.42 9.67 2.45
C THR A 203 -27.31 8.51 3.45
N ALA A 204 -26.38 7.58 3.23
CA ALA A 204 -26.14 6.46 4.13
C ALA A 204 -25.55 6.93 5.47
N ASN A 205 -24.66 7.94 5.45
CA ASN A 205 -24.02 8.53 6.62
C ASN A 205 -25.07 9.14 7.56
N ALA A 206 -25.98 9.95 7.02
CA ALA A 206 -27.09 10.54 7.78
C ALA A 206 -28.03 9.48 8.40
N ARG A 207 -28.12 8.27 7.81
CA ARG A 207 -28.97 7.17 8.29
C ARG A 207 -28.27 6.24 9.29
N LEU A 208 -26.98 5.94 9.08
CA LEU A 208 -26.26 4.89 9.77
C LEU A 208 -25.46 5.41 10.96
N VAL A 209 -24.81 6.58 10.86
CA VAL A 209 -24.01 7.13 11.97
C VAL A 209 -24.80 7.24 13.28
N PRO A 210 -26.05 7.77 13.31
CA PRO A 210 -26.82 7.84 14.55
C PRO A 210 -27.12 6.47 15.16
N ARG A 211 -27.21 5.40 14.35
CA ARG A 211 -27.41 4.01 14.81
C ARG A 211 -26.11 3.34 15.26
N ILE A 212 -24.97 3.71 14.67
CA ILE A 212 -23.65 3.20 15.07
C ILE A 212 -23.22 3.79 16.42
N LEU A 213 -23.63 5.03 16.71
CA LEU A 213 -23.36 5.73 17.97
C LEU A 213 -24.38 5.41 19.08
N ASP A 214 -25.39 4.59 18.80
CA ASP A 214 -26.43 4.15 19.74
C ASP A 214 -26.17 2.68 20.12
N ASP A 215 -25.85 2.41 21.38
CA ASP A 215 -25.38 1.08 21.80
C ASP A 215 -26.41 -0.04 21.56
N VAL A 216 -27.71 0.29 21.56
CA VAL A 216 -28.79 -0.68 21.29
C VAL A 216 -28.80 -1.09 19.81
N SER A 217 -28.77 -0.14 18.88
CA SER A 217 -28.86 -0.42 17.45
C SER A 217 -27.51 -0.64 16.75
N ARG A 218 -26.38 -0.38 17.43
CA ARG A 218 -25.02 -0.66 16.94
C ARG A 218 -24.82 -2.13 16.59
N ALA A 219 -25.30 -3.05 17.43
CA ALA A 219 -25.21 -4.49 17.18
C ALA A 219 -26.03 -4.93 15.93
N ASP A 220 -27.21 -4.34 15.73
CA ASP A 220 -28.03 -4.59 14.55
C ASP A 220 -27.35 -4.07 13.27
N VAL A 221 -26.73 -2.89 13.32
CA VAL A 221 -25.97 -2.35 12.18
C VAL A 221 -24.78 -3.25 11.86
N ALA A 222 -24.05 -3.75 12.87
CA ALA A 222 -22.94 -4.67 12.67
C ALA A 222 -23.35 -5.95 11.92
N GLU A 223 -24.46 -6.59 12.33
CA GLU A 223 -24.94 -7.80 11.64
C GLU A 223 -25.56 -7.48 10.27
N GLU A 224 -26.25 -6.33 10.12
CA GLU A 224 -26.74 -5.85 8.83
C GLU A 224 -25.59 -5.68 7.81
N THR A 225 -24.50 -5.04 8.23
CA THR A 225 -23.27 -4.84 7.46
C THR A 225 -22.60 -6.17 7.10
N LEU A 226 -22.39 -7.07 8.05
CA LEU A 226 -21.71 -8.35 7.78
C LEU A 226 -22.56 -9.29 6.91
N ARG A 227 -23.87 -9.34 7.11
CA ARG A 227 -24.81 -10.05 6.23
C ARG A 227 -24.75 -9.52 4.80
N GLN A 228 -24.66 -8.20 4.63
CA GLN A 228 -24.53 -7.59 3.32
C GLN A 228 -23.18 -7.90 2.67
N ALA A 229 -22.07 -7.83 3.42
CA ALA A 229 -20.74 -8.17 2.93
C ALA A 229 -20.68 -9.63 2.42
N ARG A 230 -21.20 -10.59 3.19
CA ARG A 230 -21.32 -12.00 2.77
C ARG A 230 -22.12 -12.15 1.47
N ARG A 231 -23.20 -11.38 1.27
CA ARG A 231 -23.98 -11.38 0.02
C ARG A 231 -23.19 -10.83 -1.17
N VAL A 232 -22.34 -9.81 -0.97
CA VAL A 232 -21.45 -9.32 -2.02
C VAL A 232 -20.35 -10.34 -2.33
N MET A 233 -19.72 -10.92 -1.30
CA MET A 233 -18.72 -11.97 -1.44
C MET A 233 -19.25 -13.20 -2.19
N SER A 234 -20.49 -13.64 -1.92
CA SER A 234 -21.14 -14.71 -2.71
C SER A 234 -21.23 -14.33 -4.20
N ARG A 235 -21.77 -13.14 -4.53
CA ARG A 235 -21.82 -12.66 -5.92
C ARG A 235 -20.45 -12.58 -6.59
N PHE A 236 -19.41 -12.27 -5.82
CA PHE A 236 -18.04 -12.23 -6.33
C PHE A 236 -17.49 -13.64 -6.56
N ALA A 237 -17.74 -14.59 -5.64
CA ALA A 237 -17.37 -16.00 -5.81
C ALA A 237 -18.06 -16.66 -7.00
N ASP A 238 -19.34 -16.35 -7.23
CA ASP A 238 -20.15 -16.85 -8.34
C ASP A 238 -19.76 -16.20 -9.70
N ALA A 239 -19.05 -15.07 -9.69
CA ALA A 239 -18.68 -14.36 -10.91
C ALA A 239 -17.45 -14.99 -11.59
N PRO A 240 -17.49 -15.22 -12.92
CA PRO A 240 -16.37 -15.81 -13.65
C PRO A 240 -15.13 -14.91 -13.61
N ALA A 241 -13.95 -15.52 -13.52
CA ALA A 241 -12.68 -14.81 -13.54
C ALA A 241 -12.50 -14.02 -14.86
N ALA A 242 -12.18 -12.73 -14.74
CA ALA A 242 -11.85 -11.87 -15.88
C ALA A 242 -10.34 -11.92 -16.18
N SER A 243 -9.98 -11.84 -17.46
CA SER A 243 -8.59 -11.73 -17.88
C SER A 243 -8.06 -10.30 -17.70
N GLY A 244 -7.02 -10.15 -16.89
CA GLY A 244 -6.36 -8.87 -16.59
C GLY A 244 -6.90 -8.19 -15.33
N THR A 245 -6.02 -7.53 -14.59
CA THR A 245 -6.30 -6.84 -13.30
C THR A 245 -7.39 -5.78 -13.45
N LEU A 246 -7.19 -4.82 -14.37
CA LEU A 246 -8.15 -3.74 -14.62
C LEU A 246 -9.54 -4.26 -14.99
N SER A 247 -9.62 -5.28 -15.86
CA SER A 247 -10.89 -5.91 -16.24
C SER A 247 -11.61 -6.55 -15.06
N ALA A 248 -10.86 -7.20 -14.16
CA ALA A 248 -11.42 -7.81 -12.95
C ALA A 248 -11.89 -6.76 -11.95
N ASP A 249 -11.10 -5.70 -11.73
CA ASP A 249 -11.46 -4.61 -10.82
C ASP A 249 -12.69 -3.83 -11.31
N LEU A 250 -12.78 -3.53 -12.62
CA LEU A 250 -13.97 -2.94 -13.23
C LEU A 250 -15.20 -3.86 -13.12
N ARG A 251 -15.02 -5.18 -13.24
CA ARG A 251 -16.10 -6.16 -13.11
C ARG A 251 -16.63 -6.25 -11.68
N ASP A 252 -15.74 -6.24 -10.70
CA ASP A 252 -16.11 -6.17 -9.28
C ASP A 252 -16.79 -4.83 -8.94
N ASP A 253 -16.38 -3.76 -9.64
CA ASP A 253 -17.03 -2.46 -9.55
C ASP A 253 -18.43 -2.45 -10.17
N GLU A 254 -18.70 -3.15 -11.27
CA GLU A 254 -20.06 -3.34 -11.81
C GLU A 254 -20.97 -4.16 -10.88
N LEU A 255 -20.40 -5.14 -10.15
CA LEU A 255 -21.16 -6.10 -9.33
C LEU A 255 -21.57 -5.57 -7.95
N LEU A 256 -20.99 -4.46 -7.49
CA LEU A 256 -21.24 -3.85 -6.19
C LEU A 256 -21.98 -2.51 -6.33
N ALA A 257 -23.22 -2.45 -5.84
CA ALA A 257 -24.04 -1.23 -5.94
C ALA A 257 -23.53 -0.10 -5.00
N HIS A 258 -23.83 1.15 -5.35
CA HIS A 258 -23.38 2.33 -4.59
C HIS A 258 -23.92 2.35 -3.15
N ASP A 259 -25.17 1.94 -2.93
CA ASP A 259 -25.84 1.88 -1.62
C ASP A 259 -25.31 0.72 -0.75
N GLU A 260 -25.04 -0.41 -1.39
CA GLU A 260 -24.39 -1.55 -0.75
C GLU A 260 -22.99 -1.14 -0.26
N ALA A 261 -22.20 -0.50 -1.11
CA ALA A 261 -20.86 -0.03 -0.77
C ALA A 261 -20.86 1.05 0.32
N ALA A 262 -21.74 2.05 0.23
CA ALA A 262 -21.83 3.11 1.22
C ALA A 262 -22.17 2.55 2.62
N THR A 263 -23.10 1.60 2.68
CA THR A 263 -23.46 0.91 3.93
C THR A 263 -22.28 0.08 4.48
N LEU A 264 -21.49 -0.56 3.63
CA LEU A 264 -20.31 -1.33 4.05
C LEU A 264 -19.17 -0.42 4.52
N ILE A 265 -18.85 0.65 3.78
CA ILE A 265 -17.78 1.62 4.15
C ILE A 265 -18.06 2.23 5.52
N LEU A 266 -19.32 2.62 5.79
CA LEU A 266 -19.72 3.22 7.07
C LEU A 266 -19.79 2.19 8.20
N GLY A 267 -20.32 0.99 7.95
CA GLY A 267 -20.38 -0.08 8.96
C GLY A 267 -19.00 -0.59 9.38
N LEU A 268 -18.02 -0.61 8.47
CA LEU A 268 -16.63 -0.99 8.78
C LEU A 268 -15.87 0.03 9.64
N GLN A 269 -16.44 1.20 9.94
CA GLN A 269 -15.86 2.12 10.92
C GLN A 269 -16.09 1.65 12.37
N ASP A 270 -17.09 0.78 12.60
CA ASP A 270 -17.22 0.08 13.87
C ASP A 270 -16.14 -1.01 14.02
N ARG A 271 -15.34 -0.91 15.09
CA ARG A 271 -14.20 -1.81 15.35
C ARG A 271 -14.63 -3.27 15.44
N THR A 272 -15.72 -3.55 16.15
CA THR A 272 -16.26 -4.91 16.31
C THR A 272 -16.73 -5.51 14.98
N THR A 273 -17.34 -4.71 14.11
CA THR A 273 -17.75 -5.11 12.76
C THR A 273 -16.54 -5.40 11.87
N ARG A 274 -15.52 -4.54 11.91
CA ARG A 274 -14.25 -4.73 11.19
C ARG A 274 -13.51 -5.97 11.64
N ASP A 275 -13.40 -6.20 12.95
CA ASP A 275 -12.62 -7.32 13.49
C ASP A 275 -13.30 -8.67 13.13
N ARG A 276 -14.63 -8.72 13.11
CA ARG A 276 -15.40 -9.85 12.55
C ARG A 276 -15.21 -10.03 11.03
N ALA A 277 -14.98 -8.95 10.29
CA ALA A 277 -14.67 -9.01 8.85
C ALA A 277 -13.22 -9.44 8.56
N ALA A 278 -12.29 -9.24 9.50
CA ALA A 278 -10.91 -9.70 9.42
C ALA A 278 -10.77 -11.23 9.53
N GLU A 279 -11.81 -11.93 9.98
CA GLU A 279 -11.90 -13.41 10.02
C GLU A 279 -12.05 -14.07 8.63
N TRP A 280 -12.25 -13.29 7.56
CA TRP A 280 -12.37 -13.75 6.17
C TRP A 280 -11.02 -13.73 5.45
N MET A 281 -9.95 -14.17 6.12
CA MET A 281 -8.57 -14.10 5.64
C MET A 281 -8.03 -15.39 5.02
N GLU A 282 -8.77 -16.49 5.09
CA GLU A 282 -8.32 -17.81 4.64
C GLU A 282 -9.43 -18.63 3.97
N GLY A 283 -9.04 -19.75 3.35
CA GLY A 283 -9.96 -20.64 2.64
C GLY A 283 -10.69 -19.97 1.49
N ASP A 284 -11.89 -20.48 1.19
CA ASP A 284 -12.73 -19.99 0.09
C ASP A 284 -13.25 -18.55 0.32
N GLU A 285 -13.23 -18.06 1.56
CA GLU A 285 -13.67 -16.69 1.91
C GLU A 285 -12.63 -15.62 1.49
N ALA A 286 -11.34 -15.96 1.46
CA ALA A 286 -10.24 -15.00 1.27
C ALA A 286 -10.26 -14.27 -0.08
N THR A 287 -10.45 -15.00 -1.19
CA THR A 287 -10.39 -14.40 -2.53
C THR A 287 -11.57 -13.44 -2.79
N PRO A 288 -12.83 -13.81 -2.46
CA PRO A 288 -13.96 -12.87 -2.51
C PRO A 288 -13.82 -11.70 -1.53
N ALA A 289 -13.29 -11.91 -0.31
CA ALA A 289 -13.09 -10.85 0.67
C ALA A 289 -12.09 -9.80 0.14
N LEU A 290 -10.93 -10.22 -0.36
CA LEU A 290 -9.92 -9.32 -0.91
C LEU A 290 -10.45 -8.50 -2.10
N ARG A 291 -11.29 -9.10 -2.95
CA ARG A 291 -12.00 -8.41 -4.05
C ARG A 291 -12.97 -7.34 -3.51
N LEU A 292 -13.76 -7.68 -2.48
CA LEU A 292 -14.63 -6.71 -1.81
C LEU A 292 -13.86 -5.54 -1.20
N TRP A 293 -12.75 -5.81 -0.51
CA TRP A 293 -11.94 -4.79 0.14
C TRP A 293 -11.30 -3.80 -0.86
N ARG A 294 -10.77 -4.30 -1.99
CA ARG A 294 -10.33 -3.45 -3.11
C ARG A 294 -11.48 -2.58 -3.66
N ALA A 295 -12.64 -3.18 -3.93
CA ALA A 295 -13.81 -2.48 -4.49
C ALA A 295 -14.41 -1.43 -3.53
N LEU A 296 -14.32 -1.62 -2.21
CA LEU A 296 -14.71 -0.62 -1.21
C LEU A 296 -13.67 0.51 -1.10
N ALA A 297 -12.37 0.19 -1.14
CA ALA A 297 -11.31 1.21 -1.12
C ALA A 297 -11.46 2.20 -2.30
N ARG A 298 -11.70 1.69 -3.52
CA ARG A 298 -11.96 2.53 -4.71
C ARG A 298 -13.22 3.41 -4.60
N ARG A 299 -14.15 3.09 -3.70
CA ARG A 299 -15.39 3.85 -3.46
C ARG A 299 -15.32 4.83 -2.30
N CYS A 300 -14.19 4.91 -1.59
CA CYS A 300 -13.96 5.90 -0.53
C CYS A 300 -13.58 7.26 -1.13
N VAL A 301 -14.57 7.93 -1.74
CA VAL A 301 -14.40 9.13 -2.56
C VAL A 301 -14.69 10.43 -1.79
N GLY A 302 -14.21 11.56 -2.33
CA GLY A 302 -14.54 12.89 -1.82
C GLY A 302 -14.16 13.07 -0.35
N PRO A 303 -15.07 13.57 0.52
CA PRO A 303 -14.85 13.70 1.96
C PRO A 303 -14.59 12.37 2.69
N TYR A 304 -14.93 11.23 2.09
CA TYR A 304 -14.87 9.91 2.72
C TYR A 304 -13.54 9.18 2.46
N ARG A 305 -12.50 9.85 1.92
CA ARG A 305 -11.19 9.23 1.64
C ARG A 305 -10.53 8.63 2.90
N GLU A 306 -10.66 9.27 4.06
CA GLU A 306 -10.15 8.74 5.36
C GLU A 306 -10.80 7.39 5.73
N HIS A 307 -12.06 7.16 5.32
CA HIS A 307 -12.77 5.91 5.61
C HIS A 307 -12.19 4.70 4.86
N ALA A 308 -11.31 4.93 3.88
CA ALA A 308 -10.56 3.90 3.16
C ALA A 308 -9.60 3.13 4.07
N ALA A 309 -9.17 3.69 5.21
CA ALA A 309 -8.23 3.04 6.11
C ALA A 309 -8.72 1.64 6.56
N ALA A 310 -10.01 1.48 6.85
CA ALA A 310 -10.59 0.18 7.22
C ALA A 310 -10.54 -0.87 6.09
N PRO A 311 -11.12 -0.67 4.89
CA PRO A 311 -11.04 -1.64 3.79
C PRO A 311 -9.61 -1.83 3.27
N LEU A 312 -8.74 -0.82 3.26
CA LEU A 312 -7.32 -0.96 2.88
C LEU A 312 -6.57 -1.87 3.87
N THR A 313 -6.81 -1.70 5.19
CA THR A 313 -6.23 -2.58 6.22
C THR A 313 -6.71 -4.02 6.07
N LEU A 314 -8.02 -4.22 5.81
CA LEU A 314 -8.58 -5.55 5.58
C LEU A 314 -8.02 -6.18 4.29
N ALA A 315 -7.87 -5.42 3.21
CA ALA A 315 -7.21 -5.91 1.99
C ALA A 315 -5.77 -6.35 2.28
N GLY A 316 -5.00 -5.53 2.99
CA GLY A 316 -3.61 -5.85 3.33
C GLY A 316 -3.49 -7.09 4.24
N TRP A 317 -4.39 -7.23 5.21
CA TRP A 317 -4.48 -8.40 6.10
C TRP A 317 -4.77 -9.70 5.33
N VAL A 318 -5.75 -9.66 4.41
CA VAL A 318 -6.09 -10.83 3.59
C VAL A 318 -4.96 -11.15 2.60
N ALA A 319 -4.38 -10.14 1.93
CA ALA A 319 -3.24 -10.32 1.03
C ALA A 319 -2.07 -11.02 1.74
N TRP A 320 -1.66 -10.52 2.91
CA TRP A 320 -0.61 -11.11 3.75
C TRP A 320 -0.96 -12.54 4.18
N SER A 321 -2.22 -12.75 4.59
CA SER A 321 -2.72 -14.08 4.96
C SER A 321 -2.73 -15.07 3.80
N THR A 322 -2.87 -14.62 2.55
CA THR A 322 -2.76 -15.46 1.35
C THR A 322 -1.33 -15.58 0.80
N GLY A 323 -0.35 -14.91 1.40
CA GLY A 323 1.07 -14.94 0.99
C GLY A 323 1.48 -13.88 -0.03
N ASP A 324 0.60 -12.93 -0.39
CA ASP A 324 0.98 -11.75 -1.19
C ASP A 324 1.46 -10.62 -0.26
N GLU A 325 2.72 -10.73 0.19
CA GLU A 325 3.32 -9.71 1.04
C GLU A 325 3.48 -8.34 0.36
N LEU A 326 3.50 -8.31 -0.98
CA LEU A 326 3.69 -7.07 -1.73
C LEU A 326 2.41 -6.23 -1.68
N GLU A 327 1.29 -6.85 -2.04
CA GLU A 327 -0.02 -6.22 -1.94
C GLU A 327 -0.38 -5.93 -0.48
N ALA A 328 0.06 -6.75 0.47
CA ALA A 328 -0.06 -6.47 1.89
C ALA A 328 0.59 -5.14 2.30
N ARG A 329 1.90 -4.99 2.03
CA ARG A 329 2.67 -3.80 2.42
C ARG A 329 2.13 -2.54 1.75
N GLU A 330 1.82 -2.59 0.45
CA GLU A 330 1.31 -1.42 -0.28
C GLU A 330 -0.12 -1.04 0.15
N ALA A 331 -1.02 -2.01 0.38
CA ALA A 331 -2.37 -1.72 0.89
C ALA A 331 -2.33 -1.13 2.32
N LEU A 332 -1.46 -1.66 3.18
CA LEU A 332 -1.26 -1.14 4.54
C LEU A 332 -0.62 0.26 4.53
N ALA A 333 0.36 0.51 3.66
CA ALA A 333 0.94 1.84 3.47
C ALA A 333 -0.10 2.85 2.96
N MET A 334 -0.97 2.44 2.03
CA MET A 334 -2.10 3.28 1.58
C MET A 334 -3.12 3.51 2.71
N ALA A 335 -3.38 2.53 3.58
CA ALA A 335 -4.24 2.71 4.75
C ALA A 335 -3.69 3.80 5.69
N LEU A 336 -2.38 3.78 5.96
CA LEU A 336 -1.68 4.79 6.76
C LEU A 336 -1.60 6.16 6.06
N GLY A 337 -1.62 6.19 4.73
CA GLY A 337 -1.77 7.43 3.96
C GLY A 337 -3.18 8.02 4.02
N ALA A 338 -4.20 7.20 4.28
CA ALA A 338 -5.59 7.65 4.47
C ALA A 338 -5.89 8.06 5.92
N ASP A 339 -5.35 7.33 6.91
CA ASP A 339 -5.36 7.71 8.34
C ASP A 339 -4.04 7.25 9.01
N PRO A 340 -3.10 8.17 9.28
CA PRO A 340 -1.84 7.85 9.98
C PRO A 340 -2.04 7.34 11.41
N GLY A 341 -3.20 7.62 12.02
CA GLY A 341 -3.58 7.17 13.35
C GLY A 341 -4.18 5.77 13.41
N TYR A 342 -4.39 5.11 12.26
CA TYR A 342 -5.13 3.85 12.20
C TYR A 342 -4.34 2.67 12.79
N LEU A 343 -4.53 2.45 14.10
CA LEU A 343 -3.73 1.50 14.91
C LEU A 343 -3.61 0.10 14.29
N PHE A 344 -4.69 -0.43 13.71
CA PHE A 344 -4.67 -1.77 13.12
C PHE A 344 -3.79 -1.85 11.86
N ALA A 345 -3.79 -0.79 11.02
CA ALA A 345 -2.85 -0.68 9.91
C ALA A 345 -1.41 -0.57 10.41
N ARG A 346 -1.16 0.24 11.45
CA ARG A 346 0.18 0.43 12.03
C ARG A 346 0.78 -0.89 12.51
N LEU A 347 0.02 -1.65 13.31
CA LEU A 347 0.47 -2.93 13.88
C LEU A 347 0.72 -3.97 12.78
N LEU A 348 -0.19 -4.11 11.81
CA LEU A 348 0.00 -5.04 10.69
C LEU A 348 1.16 -4.63 9.77
N HIS A 349 1.32 -3.33 9.50
CA HIS A 349 2.42 -2.83 8.66
C HIS A 349 3.78 -3.07 9.34
N GLN A 350 3.87 -2.85 10.64
CA GLN A 350 5.07 -3.16 11.42
C GLN A 350 5.36 -4.67 11.40
N ALA A 351 4.38 -5.51 11.75
CA ALA A 351 4.53 -6.97 11.76
C ALA A 351 4.96 -7.55 10.39
N CYS A 352 4.41 -7.02 9.30
CA CYS A 352 4.74 -7.42 7.93
C CYS A 352 6.16 -6.96 7.49
N ASN A 353 6.65 -5.85 8.04
CA ASN A 353 8.01 -5.34 7.77
C ASN A 353 9.08 -5.98 8.66
N GLU A 354 8.72 -6.41 9.87
CA GLU A 354 9.59 -7.19 10.76
C GLU A 354 9.69 -8.68 10.35
N GLY A 355 8.84 -9.13 9.42
CA GLY A 355 8.86 -10.51 8.91
C GLY A 355 8.24 -11.53 9.87
N LEU A 356 7.27 -11.12 10.69
CA LEU A 356 6.53 -12.02 11.56
C LEU A 356 5.69 -13.02 10.73
N ASP A 357 5.40 -14.20 11.30
CA ASP A 357 4.49 -15.16 10.66
C ASP A 357 3.02 -14.76 10.90
N PRO A 358 2.23 -14.47 9.84
CA PRO A 358 0.80 -14.14 9.97
C PRO A 358 -0.01 -15.23 10.67
N GLU A 359 0.44 -16.50 10.66
CA GLU A 359 -0.25 -17.62 11.34
C GLU A 359 -0.42 -17.40 12.85
N SER A 360 0.47 -16.63 13.49
CA SER A 360 0.32 -16.25 14.90
C SER A 360 -0.95 -15.44 15.13
N ILE A 361 -1.25 -14.49 14.24
CA ILE A 361 -2.44 -13.63 14.30
C ILE A 361 -3.68 -14.40 13.82
N ARG A 362 -3.57 -15.24 12.77
CA ARG A 362 -4.67 -16.12 12.33
C ARG A 362 -5.16 -17.02 13.46
N ARG A 363 -4.25 -17.57 14.27
CA ARG A 363 -4.61 -18.41 15.44
C ARG A 363 -5.50 -17.67 16.44
N CYS A 364 -5.20 -16.40 16.75
CA CYS A 364 -6.01 -15.58 17.64
C CYS A 364 -7.41 -15.33 17.05
N LEU A 365 -7.51 -14.90 15.79
CA LEU A 365 -8.79 -14.66 15.12
C LEU A 365 -9.65 -15.94 15.01
N ARG A 366 -9.04 -17.11 14.74
CA ARG A 366 -9.75 -18.40 14.77
C ARG A 366 -10.24 -18.76 16.18
N ALA A 367 -9.47 -18.45 17.22
CA ALA A 367 -9.88 -18.71 18.61
C ALA A 367 -11.09 -17.85 19.00
N GLU A 368 -11.12 -16.57 18.62
CA GLU A 368 -12.31 -15.72 18.82
C GLU A 368 -13.53 -16.19 18.02
N ARG A 369 -13.35 -16.50 16.73
CA ARG A 369 -14.42 -17.06 15.88
C ARG A 369 -14.98 -18.34 16.50
N GLY A 370 -14.12 -19.24 16.98
CA GLY A 370 -14.51 -20.48 17.66
C GLY A 370 -15.19 -20.27 19.01
N GLY A 371 -14.72 -19.31 19.81
CA GLY A 371 -15.33 -18.93 21.09
C GLY A 371 -16.73 -18.34 20.93
N ARG A 372 -16.98 -17.60 19.84
CA ARG A 372 -18.29 -17.02 19.51
C ARG A 372 -19.24 -17.99 18.79
N VAL A 373 -18.73 -19.00 18.08
CA VAL A 373 -19.54 -20.01 17.37
C VAL A 373 -19.97 -21.17 18.28
N ARG A 374 -19.23 -21.45 19.37
CA ARG A 374 -19.72 -22.37 20.41
C ARG A 374 -20.84 -21.68 21.22
N PRO A 375 -22.04 -22.26 21.31
CA PRO A 375 -22.97 -21.88 22.38
C PRO A 375 -22.29 -22.06 23.73
N ALA A 376 -22.72 -21.32 24.74
CA ALA A 376 -22.34 -21.54 26.13
C ALA A 376 -22.92 -22.89 26.62
N ASP A 377 -22.24 -23.97 26.25
CA ASP A 377 -22.56 -25.34 26.63
C ASP A 377 -22.36 -25.46 28.14
N GLY A 378 -23.46 -25.41 28.88
CA GLY A 378 -23.47 -25.35 30.33
C GLY A 378 -22.79 -26.56 30.97
N ARG A 379 -21.53 -26.37 31.39
CA ARG A 379 -20.85 -27.26 32.31
C ARG A 379 -20.42 -26.48 33.54
N SER A 380 -21.25 -26.60 34.57
CA SER A 380 -20.91 -26.32 35.96
C SER A 380 -19.76 -27.22 36.41
N GLY A 381 -18.53 -26.82 36.11
CA GLY A 381 -17.31 -27.34 36.73
C GLY A 381 -17.06 -26.60 38.03
N THR A 382 -17.22 -27.30 39.16
CA THR A 382 -17.11 -26.74 40.52
C THR A 382 -15.74 -26.09 40.76
N MET A 383 -15.73 -24.79 41.12
CA MET A 383 -14.59 -24.17 41.81
C MET A 383 -14.73 -24.38 43.31
N PRO A 384 -13.63 -24.64 44.05
CA PRO A 384 -13.66 -24.74 45.50
C PRO A 384 -13.83 -23.36 46.17
N ASP A 385 -14.36 -23.40 47.38
CA ASP A 385 -14.81 -22.25 48.17
C ASP A 385 -13.65 -21.39 48.70
N SER A 386 -13.72 -20.07 48.49
CA SER A 386 -12.94 -19.08 49.27
C SER A 386 -13.64 -17.72 49.29
N GLU A 387 -14.42 -17.53 50.37
CA GLU A 387 -14.70 -16.27 51.08
C GLU A 387 -15.26 -15.05 50.32
N ARG A 388 -16.55 -14.81 50.59
CA ARG A 388 -17.29 -13.57 50.27
C ARG A 388 -16.76 -12.35 51.04
N ILE A 389 -16.49 -11.25 50.34
CA ILE A 389 -16.67 -9.88 50.87
C ILE A 389 -17.30 -8.99 49.79
N GLY A 390 -18.34 -8.23 50.16
CA GLY A 390 -18.76 -6.99 49.49
C GLY A 390 -19.65 -7.13 48.24
N ALA A 391 -20.89 -6.65 48.33
CA ALA A 391 -21.75 -6.40 47.17
C ALA A 391 -21.74 -4.89 46.81
N GLY A 392 -21.84 -4.52 45.53
CA GLY A 392 -21.94 -3.10 45.17
C GLY A 392 -21.75 -2.69 43.69
N GLU A 393 -22.57 -3.24 42.78
CA GLU A 393 -23.04 -2.59 41.54
C GLU A 393 -22.05 -2.22 40.40
N ALA A 394 -22.63 -1.90 39.24
CA ALA A 394 -22.03 -1.49 37.95
C ALA A 394 -21.17 -2.54 37.20
N TYR A 395 -21.82 -3.22 36.25
CA TYR A 395 -21.17 -3.87 35.11
C TYR A 395 -20.63 -2.77 34.17
N GLU A 396 -19.30 -2.68 34.04
CA GLU A 396 -18.66 -1.97 32.94
C GLU A 396 -18.38 -2.98 31.81
N ASP A 397 -18.89 -2.71 30.62
CA ASP A 397 -18.63 -3.50 29.41
C ASP A 397 -17.23 -3.20 28.87
N THR A 398 -16.21 -3.71 29.57
CA THR A 398 -14.84 -3.72 29.06
C THR A 398 -14.72 -4.77 27.97
N GLY A 399 -15.21 -4.44 26.77
CA GLY A 399 -14.85 -5.14 25.56
C GLY A 399 -13.34 -4.99 25.33
N SER A 400 -12.54 -5.94 25.83
CA SER A 400 -11.08 -5.98 25.69
C SER A 400 -10.68 -5.95 24.23
N GLY A 401 -10.42 -4.74 23.72
CA GLY A 401 -9.80 -4.55 22.43
C GLY A 401 -8.34 -4.98 22.46
N TRP A 402 -7.81 -5.27 21.27
CA TRP A 402 -6.46 -5.74 20.93
C TRP A 402 -5.23 -5.02 21.53
N GLY A 403 -5.37 -4.06 22.46
CA GLY A 403 -4.26 -3.48 23.21
C GLY A 403 -3.69 -4.40 24.30
N GLU A 404 -4.55 -5.14 25.00
CA GLU A 404 -4.18 -5.88 26.23
C GLU A 404 -3.37 -7.17 25.97
N TYR A 405 -3.52 -7.80 24.79
CA TYR A 405 -2.95 -9.12 24.51
C TYR A 405 -1.55 -9.10 23.88
N LEU A 406 -0.95 -7.93 23.66
CA LEU A 406 0.44 -7.77 23.20
C LEU A 406 1.43 -7.47 24.33
N GLU A 407 0.96 -7.13 25.53
CA GLU A 407 1.82 -6.83 26.70
C GLU A 407 2.47 -8.09 27.31
N GLY A 408 2.16 -9.29 26.80
CA GLY A 408 2.73 -10.57 27.22
C GLY A 408 4.07 -10.97 26.57
N PHE A 409 4.67 -10.10 25.74
CA PHE A 409 5.98 -10.35 25.13
C PHE A 409 7.01 -9.32 25.62
N GLU A 410 7.80 -9.71 26.62
CA GLU A 410 9.04 -9.00 27.00
C GLU A 410 10.06 -9.09 25.86
N ALA A 411 10.01 -8.13 24.94
CA ALA A 411 11.13 -7.81 24.07
C ALA A 411 12.04 -6.80 24.78
N ALA A 412 13.32 -7.14 24.92
CA ALA A 412 14.27 -6.45 25.80
C ALA A 412 14.38 -4.93 25.58
N ASP A 413 14.59 -4.21 26.69
CA ASP A 413 14.82 -2.76 26.77
C ASP A 413 15.81 -2.21 25.75
N GLY A 414 15.59 -0.97 25.31
CA GLY A 414 16.69 -0.21 24.69
C GLY A 414 16.38 0.99 23.80
N PHE A 415 15.38 1.83 24.08
CA PHE A 415 15.42 3.22 23.58
C PHE A 415 14.62 4.23 24.42
N GLU A 416 15.28 4.87 25.38
CA GLU A 416 14.77 6.09 26.01
C GLU A 416 14.86 7.27 25.02
N ALA A 417 13.73 7.88 24.70
CA ALA A 417 13.68 9.09 23.89
C ALA A 417 14.03 10.32 24.75
N THR A 418 15.32 10.61 24.93
CA THR A 418 15.77 11.83 25.61
C THR A 418 15.59 13.05 24.71
N SER A 419 14.51 13.80 24.90
CA SER A 419 14.39 15.16 24.38
C SER A 419 15.32 16.10 25.17
N GLY A 420 16.55 16.25 24.71
CA GLY A 420 17.51 17.22 25.24
C GLY A 420 17.84 18.26 24.18
N ALA A 421 17.29 19.47 24.32
CA ALA A 421 17.80 20.63 23.60
C ALA A 421 18.99 21.19 24.38
N GLU A 422 20.11 21.43 23.71
CA GLU A 422 20.79 22.74 23.74
C GLU A 422 21.96 22.79 22.74
N CYS A 423 22.12 23.95 22.10
CA CYS A 423 23.27 24.25 21.26
C CYS A 423 24.45 24.67 22.14
N ALA A 424 25.67 24.28 21.76
CA ALA A 424 26.90 24.79 22.35
C ALA A 424 27.88 25.23 21.25
N GLU A 425 28.04 26.53 21.08
CA GLU A 425 29.28 27.13 20.60
C GLU A 425 29.78 28.13 21.64
N GLY A 426 31.09 28.17 21.84
CA GLY A 426 31.70 28.84 22.99
C GLY A 426 32.39 30.16 22.66
N THR A 427 32.64 30.91 23.75
CA THR A 427 33.77 31.83 23.94
C THR A 427 33.98 32.95 22.92
N ASP A 428 33.74 34.20 23.35
CA ASP A 428 34.91 35.05 23.66
C ASP A 428 34.60 36.11 24.72
N SER A 429 35.65 36.63 25.37
CA SER A 429 35.56 37.48 26.58
C SER A 429 35.68 38.98 26.31
N HIS A 430 35.04 39.84 27.13
CA HIS A 430 35.70 40.93 27.90
C HIS A 430 34.71 41.95 28.55
N GLY A 431 34.86 42.16 29.87
CA GLY A 431 35.10 43.51 30.42
C GLY A 431 33.95 44.49 30.76
N LEU A 432 33.67 44.58 32.08
CA LEU A 432 33.27 45.78 32.87
C LEU A 432 31.78 46.22 32.95
N PRO A 433 31.30 46.69 34.14
CA PRO A 433 29.93 47.19 34.38
C PRO A 433 29.85 48.73 34.55
N VAL A 434 28.63 49.31 34.55
CA VAL A 434 28.21 50.43 35.44
C VAL A 434 26.68 50.72 35.36
N ALA A 435 26.12 51.04 36.53
CA ALA A 435 24.80 51.52 36.97
C ALA A 435 23.71 52.09 36.01
N GLY A 436 22.43 51.90 36.40
CA GLY A 436 21.48 53.05 36.48
C GLY A 436 19.96 52.84 36.26
N THR A 437 19.18 52.91 37.35
CA THR A 437 17.80 53.48 37.48
C THR A 437 16.53 52.69 37.07
N GLU A 438 15.53 52.71 37.97
CA GLU A 438 14.10 52.33 37.82
C GLU A 438 13.25 53.48 37.17
N PRO A 439 11.90 53.44 36.96
CA PRO A 439 10.87 52.44 37.37
C PRO A 439 9.71 52.08 36.38
N THR A 440 8.90 51.09 36.83
CA THR A 440 7.54 50.56 36.46
C THR A 440 6.39 51.55 36.14
N PRO A 441 5.12 51.12 35.80
CA PRO A 441 4.48 49.85 35.29
C PRO A 441 3.43 50.17 34.14
N PRO A 442 2.27 49.47 33.87
CA PRO A 442 1.74 48.15 34.28
C PRO A 442 1.09 47.21 33.20
N ARG A 443 1.01 45.91 33.57
CA ARG A 443 -0.09 44.90 33.40
C ARG A 443 -0.96 44.84 32.13
N ASP A 444 -0.93 43.67 31.47
CA ASP A 444 -1.94 42.58 31.51
C ASP A 444 -1.32 41.35 30.80
N GLY A 445 -1.65 40.08 31.00
CA GLY A 445 -2.70 39.41 31.77
C GLY A 445 -2.85 37.96 31.24
N VAL A 446 -1.96 37.05 31.65
CA VAL A 446 -1.84 35.68 31.07
C VAL A 446 -2.63 34.64 31.88
N PRO A 447 -3.53 33.87 31.24
CA PRO A 447 -3.77 32.47 31.55
C PRO A 447 -2.91 31.61 30.58
N GLY A 448 -2.14 30.62 31.03
CA GLY A 448 -2.50 29.63 32.03
C GLY A 448 -2.83 28.33 31.31
N ALA A 449 -1.80 27.58 30.90
CA ALA A 449 -1.97 26.35 30.13
C ALA A 449 -2.54 25.20 31.00
N PRO A 450 -3.54 24.44 30.51
CA PRO A 450 -3.91 23.16 31.11
C PRO A 450 -3.02 22.03 30.56
N SER A 451 -2.60 21.14 31.46
CA SER A 451 -1.83 19.93 31.19
C SER A 451 -2.63 18.88 30.41
N CYS A 452 -1.91 17.97 29.73
CA CYS A 452 -2.51 16.83 29.05
C CYS A 452 -3.19 15.85 30.03
N SER A 453 -4.37 15.34 29.62
CA SER A 453 -4.85 14.02 30.02
C SER A 453 -5.75 13.42 28.93
N THR A 454 -5.34 12.26 28.44
CA THR A 454 -6.18 11.14 27.98
C THR A 454 -7.16 11.36 26.81
N SER A 455 -6.77 10.77 25.68
CA SER A 455 -7.58 10.22 24.58
C SER A 455 -9.12 10.12 24.77
N ILE A 456 -9.85 10.88 23.96
CA ILE A 456 -11.07 10.55 23.15
C ILE A 456 -11.41 11.86 22.39
N SER A 457 -10.94 12.03 21.14
CA SER A 457 -11.17 13.28 20.38
C SER A 457 -10.89 13.24 18.86
N GLY A 458 -10.33 12.16 18.30
CA GLY A 458 -10.06 12.07 16.86
C GLY A 458 -11.33 11.91 16.02
N ALA A 459 -12.03 10.79 16.22
CA ALA A 459 -13.18 10.40 15.40
C ALA A 459 -14.35 11.41 15.43
N THR A 460 -14.63 12.02 16.60
CA THR A 460 -15.69 13.03 16.72
C THR A 460 -15.38 14.32 15.95
N ARG A 461 -14.11 14.71 15.87
CA ARG A 461 -13.68 15.96 15.20
C ARG A 461 -13.77 15.86 13.66
N ALA A 462 -13.60 14.67 13.09
CA ALA A 462 -13.84 14.40 11.67
C ALA A 462 -15.33 14.56 11.32
N LEU A 463 -16.24 13.96 12.10
CA LEU A 463 -17.69 14.10 11.88
C LEU A 463 -18.23 15.53 12.13
N GLU A 464 -17.74 16.25 13.15
CA GLU A 464 -18.19 17.62 13.42
C GLU A 464 -17.69 18.65 12.38
N SER A 465 -16.52 18.45 11.80
CA SER A 465 -15.95 19.41 10.84
C SER A 465 -16.68 19.40 9.48
N ALA A 466 -17.22 18.25 9.07
CA ALA A 466 -18.08 18.13 7.89
C ALA A 466 -19.42 18.90 8.05
N THR A 467 -20.03 18.85 9.24
CA THR A 467 -21.34 19.49 9.49
C THR A 467 -21.25 21.01 9.63
N ARG A 468 -20.15 21.57 10.14
CA ARG A 468 -20.00 23.03 10.33
C ARG A 468 -19.81 23.83 9.03
N ARG A 469 -19.29 23.24 7.95
CA ARG A 469 -19.00 23.98 6.69
C ARG A 469 -20.23 24.41 5.86
N ARG A 470 -21.43 23.86 6.12
CA ARG A 470 -22.64 24.15 5.29
C ARG A 470 -23.54 25.31 5.78
N ARG A 471 -23.17 26.09 6.82
CA ARG A 471 -24.09 27.08 7.45
C ARG A 471 -23.88 28.57 7.13
N ARG A 472 -23.21 28.93 6.01
CA ARG A 472 -23.13 30.32 5.50
C ARG A 472 -23.10 30.43 3.97
N VAL A 473 -24.27 30.43 3.33
CA VAL A 473 -24.60 31.30 2.18
C VAL A 473 -26.09 31.63 2.27
N GLY A 474 -26.44 32.91 2.28
CA GLY A 474 -27.82 33.40 2.06
C GLY A 474 -27.96 34.01 0.64
N PRO A 475 -29.17 34.12 0.09
CA PRO A 475 -29.37 34.57 -1.28
C PRO A 475 -29.23 36.10 -1.42
N ALA A 476 -28.86 36.56 -2.61
CA ALA A 476 -28.91 37.96 -3.00
C ALA A 476 -29.56 38.08 -4.39
N ASP A 477 -30.62 38.88 -4.48
CA ASP A 477 -31.26 39.26 -5.73
C ASP A 477 -30.38 40.23 -6.55
N GLY A 478 -30.53 40.21 -7.88
CA GLY A 478 -29.86 41.14 -8.79
C GLY A 478 -30.36 40.99 -10.22
N ALA A 479 -31.08 42.00 -10.72
CA ALA A 479 -31.80 41.94 -11.99
C ALA A 479 -31.00 42.48 -13.20
N GLU A 480 -31.36 41.96 -14.38
CA GLU A 480 -31.27 42.56 -15.72
C GLU A 480 -29.96 43.21 -16.23
N THR A 481 -29.45 42.70 -17.36
CA THR A 481 -29.55 43.42 -18.65
C THR A 481 -29.15 42.54 -19.85
N HIS A 482 -29.89 42.64 -20.96
CA HIS A 482 -29.55 42.03 -22.25
C HIS A 482 -28.76 43.01 -23.15
N PRO A 483 -28.05 42.50 -24.17
CA PRO A 483 -28.57 42.73 -25.52
C PRO A 483 -28.57 41.52 -26.47
N ARG A 484 -29.51 41.61 -27.42
CA ARG A 484 -29.65 40.85 -28.69
C ARG A 484 -28.43 41.03 -29.61
N ALA A 485 -28.14 40.23 -30.65
CA ALA A 485 -28.66 38.95 -31.16
C ALA A 485 -27.81 38.50 -32.37
N ARG A 486 -27.92 37.23 -32.80
CA ARG A 486 -28.27 36.86 -34.20
C ARG A 486 -28.51 35.35 -34.35
N ARG A 487 -29.55 34.99 -35.12
CA ARG A 487 -29.79 33.62 -35.61
C ARG A 487 -28.96 33.37 -36.88
N ALA A 488 -28.39 32.19 -37.01
CA ALA A 488 -28.15 31.52 -38.29
C ALA A 488 -28.34 30.02 -38.07
N GLY A 489 -29.19 29.38 -38.88
CA GLY A 489 -29.35 27.92 -38.88
C GLY A 489 -28.33 27.25 -39.79
N GLY A 490 -27.95 26.01 -39.48
CA GLY A 490 -27.01 25.23 -40.28
C GLY A 490 -27.05 23.74 -39.91
N SER A 491 -27.51 22.92 -40.85
CA SER A 491 -27.81 21.49 -40.67
C SER A 491 -26.61 20.60 -40.33
N ARG A 492 -26.88 19.49 -39.63
CA ARG A 492 -25.98 18.32 -39.48
C ARG A 492 -25.49 17.79 -40.84
N PRO A 493 -24.22 17.37 -40.94
CA PRO A 493 -23.77 16.29 -41.82
C PRO A 493 -23.69 14.95 -41.06
N GLN A 494 -24.04 13.85 -41.73
CA GLN A 494 -23.81 12.47 -41.26
C GLN A 494 -22.39 11.97 -41.63
N PRO A 495 -21.85 10.93 -40.95
CA PRO A 495 -20.48 10.48 -41.19
C PRO A 495 -20.32 9.66 -42.48
N LEU A 496 -19.20 9.88 -43.18
CA LEU A 496 -18.78 9.07 -44.33
C LEU A 496 -18.21 7.71 -43.89
N GLY A 497 -18.45 6.68 -44.71
CA GLY A 497 -18.32 5.28 -44.34
C GLY A 497 -16.90 4.67 -44.41
N LYS A 498 -16.75 3.52 -43.75
CA LYS A 498 -15.56 2.66 -43.83
C LYS A 498 -15.57 1.84 -45.13
N PRO A 499 -14.42 1.62 -45.80
CA PRO A 499 -14.33 0.69 -46.93
C PRO A 499 -14.39 -0.78 -46.46
N VAL A 500 -15.16 -1.59 -47.18
CA VAL A 500 -15.30 -3.04 -46.94
C VAL A 500 -14.36 -3.82 -47.87
N VAL A 501 -13.48 -4.64 -47.31
CA VAL A 501 -12.65 -5.59 -48.07
C VAL A 501 -13.50 -6.78 -48.51
N ARG A 502 -13.67 -6.98 -49.81
CA ARG A 502 -14.38 -8.15 -50.38
C ARG A 502 -13.44 -9.37 -50.46
N ARG A 503 -13.91 -10.52 -49.95
CA ARG A 503 -13.35 -11.84 -50.30
C ARG A 503 -13.78 -12.22 -51.72
N HIS A 504 -12.87 -12.80 -52.52
CA HIS A 504 -13.19 -13.52 -53.75
C HIS A 504 -13.17 -15.03 -53.51
N GLY A 505 -14.07 -15.78 -54.16
CA GLY A 505 -14.06 -17.24 -54.15
C GLY A 505 -15.05 -17.89 -55.14
N GLY A 506 -14.63 -19.00 -55.75
CA GLY A 506 -15.41 -19.92 -56.61
C GLY A 506 -15.40 -19.62 -58.13
N PRO A 507 -15.70 -20.59 -59.04
CA PRO A 507 -15.96 -22.06 -58.89
C PRO A 507 -14.91 -22.96 -59.63
N GLY A 508 -14.99 -24.30 -59.71
CA GLY A 508 -15.84 -25.26 -58.97
C GLY A 508 -16.10 -26.69 -59.55
N THR A 509 -15.43 -27.18 -60.60
CA THR A 509 -15.66 -28.53 -61.23
C THR A 509 -14.32 -29.18 -61.61
N GLY A 510 -14.04 -30.50 -61.55
CA GLY A 510 -14.70 -31.74 -61.07
C GLY A 510 -13.58 -32.83 -60.94
N GLU A 511 -13.75 -34.17 -60.89
CA GLU A 511 -14.87 -35.11 -60.73
C GLU A 511 -14.28 -36.55 -60.45
N ALA A 512 -15.11 -37.60 -60.31
CA ALA A 512 -14.80 -39.04 -60.40
C ALA A 512 -13.89 -39.75 -59.34
N ALA A 513 -14.56 -40.51 -58.45
CA ALA A 513 -14.09 -41.80 -57.90
C ALA A 513 -14.39 -42.94 -58.94
N PRO A 514 -14.19 -44.28 -58.73
CA PRO A 514 -13.97 -45.02 -57.46
C PRO A 514 -13.10 -46.33 -57.50
N ARG A 515 -13.09 -47.09 -56.38
CA ARG A 515 -12.62 -48.50 -56.18
C ARG A 515 -11.09 -48.73 -56.25
N GLY A 516 -10.47 -49.67 -55.51
CA GLY A 516 -10.96 -50.54 -54.43
C GLY A 516 -10.08 -51.79 -54.19
N HIS A 517 -10.06 -52.29 -52.94
CA HIS A 517 -9.67 -53.64 -52.48
C HIS A 517 -8.20 -54.10 -52.28
N ARG A 518 -8.01 -54.70 -51.09
CA ARG A 518 -7.04 -55.75 -50.64
C ARG A 518 -5.56 -55.35 -50.45
N ALA A 519 -4.76 -55.94 -49.55
CA ALA A 519 -4.88 -56.64 -48.24
C ALA A 519 -3.73 -57.66 -48.10
N ARG A 520 -3.07 -57.69 -46.93
CA ARG A 520 -1.93 -58.57 -46.54
C ARG A 520 -0.61 -58.32 -47.33
N GLY A 521 0.57 -58.55 -46.77
CA GLY A 521 0.92 -58.89 -45.38
C GLY A 521 2.33 -59.49 -45.26
N ASP A 522 2.91 -59.37 -44.07
CA ASP A 522 4.03 -60.13 -43.48
C ASP A 522 5.46 -60.08 -44.07
N ASP A 523 6.36 -60.59 -43.22
CA ASP A 523 7.81 -60.85 -43.32
C ASP A 523 8.77 -59.63 -43.30
N GLY A 524 9.55 -59.40 -42.23
CA GLY A 524 9.67 -60.14 -40.95
C GLY A 524 10.66 -59.53 -39.98
#